data_AF-A0A132GUV4-F1
#
_entry.id   AF-A0A132GUV4-F1
#
_cell.length_a   1.000
_cell.length_b   1.000
_cell.length_c   1.000
_cell.angle_alpha   90.00
_cell.angle_beta   90.00
_cell.angle_gamma   90.00
#
_symmetry.space_group_name_H-M   'P 1'
#
loop_
_entity.id
_entity.type
_entity.pdbx_description
1 polymer ?
#
loop_
_entity_poly.entity_id
_entity_poly.type
_entity_poly.pdbx_seq_one_letter_code
_entity_poly.pdbx_strand_id
1 'polypeptide(L)'
;MTNKMLAPKNNGKTDGQLREDLANNPVVQLFHRLASSAKMPSGDDRKELFALMGRREAPVTRLLHDKGNGLTFNEQCVCLLVSLRFTPSEMGILTGVSPQGISNMRSRLMWKLFRAGGGARDFDARLQALK
;
A
#
# COMPACT_ATOMS: atom_id res chain seq x y z
N MET A 1 -11.21 -27.38 43.06
CA MET A 1 -11.02 -27.40 41.59
C MET A 1 -12.06 -26.50 40.97
N THR A 2 -11.67 -25.41 40.30
CA THR A 2 -11.99 -25.09 38.88
C THR A 2 -11.62 -23.65 38.55
N ASN A 3 -10.58 -23.55 37.73
CA ASN A 3 -10.37 -22.58 36.64
C ASN A 3 -10.65 -21.09 36.89
N LYS A 4 -9.60 -20.35 37.26
CA LYS A 4 -9.46 -18.94 36.83
C LYS A 4 -9.26 -18.94 35.32
N MET A 5 -10.30 -18.53 34.60
CA MET A 5 -10.27 -18.25 33.17
C MET A 5 -9.10 -17.31 32.86
N LEU A 6 -8.15 -17.77 32.04
CA LEU A 6 -7.28 -16.88 31.30
C LEU A 6 -8.19 -16.04 30.38
N ALA A 7 -8.27 -14.75 30.65
CA ALA A 7 -8.75 -13.81 29.64
C ALA A 7 -7.82 -13.93 28.40
N PRO A 8 -8.37 -14.01 27.18
CA PRO A 8 -7.55 -13.97 25.99
C PRO A 8 -6.81 -12.64 25.96
N LYS A 9 -5.48 -12.69 25.88
CA LYS A 9 -4.64 -11.51 25.62
C LYS A 9 -5.04 -10.95 24.27
N ASN A 10 -5.90 -9.94 24.27
CA ASN A 10 -6.28 -9.22 23.07
C ASN A 10 -5.10 -8.33 22.65
N ASN A 11 -4.08 -8.93 22.03
CA ASN A 11 -2.86 -8.24 21.60
C ASN A 11 -3.02 -7.71 20.16
N GLY A 12 -4.16 -7.10 19.87
CA GLY A 12 -4.38 -6.40 18.61
C GLY A 12 -3.47 -5.18 18.59
N LYS A 13 -2.45 -5.18 17.74
CA LYS A 13 -1.60 -4.01 17.52
C LYS A 13 -2.49 -2.80 17.19
N THR A 14 -2.21 -1.66 17.81
CA THR A 14 -2.91 -0.42 17.48
C THR A 14 -2.52 0.07 16.08
N ASP A 15 -3.37 0.88 15.46
CA ASP A 15 -3.10 1.50 14.14
C ASP A 15 -1.76 2.26 14.14
N GLY A 16 -1.48 3.01 15.20
CA GLY A 16 -0.21 3.71 15.38
C GLY A 16 1.00 2.76 15.36
N GLN A 17 0.91 1.62 16.06
CA GLN A 17 1.99 0.63 16.10
C GLN A 17 2.21 -0.03 14.73
N LEU A 18 1.14 -0.37 14.02
CA LEU A 18 1.25 -0.96 12.68
C LEU A 18 1.88 0.00 11.67
N ARG A 19 1.59 1.30 11.80
CA ARG A 19 2.18 2.35 10.97
C ARG A 19 3.66 2.55 11.29
N GLU A 20 4.02 2.58 12.57
CA GLU A 20 5.40 2.67 13.04
C GLU A 20 6.23 1.47 12.58
N ASP A 21 5.71 0.26 12.77
CA ASP A 21 6.36 -0.99 12.33
C ASP A 21 6.60 -0.98 10.81
N LEU A 22 5.70 -0.38 10.05
CA LEU A 22 5.81 -0.30 8.60
C LEU A 22 6.79 0.78 8.13
N ALA A 23 6.76 1.95 8.76
CA ALA A 23 7.75 3.01 8.49
C ALA A 23 9.18 2.53 8.80
N ASN A 24 9.33 1.66 9.80
CA ASN A 24 10.60 1.05 10.18
C ASN A 24 10.93 -0.23 9.42
N ASN A 25 10.08 -0.66 8.47
CA ASN A 25 10.35 -1.86 7.69
C ASN A 25 11.52 -1.62 6.71
N PRO A 26 12.54 -2.48 6.67
CA PRO A 26 13.71 -2.30 5.80
C PRO A 26 13.36 -2.14 4.32
N VAL A 27 12.33 -2.83 3.83
CA VAL A 27 11.89 -2.76 2.43
C VAL A 27 11.26 -1.39 2.15
N VAL A 28 10.45 -0.86 3.07
CA VAL A 28 9.85 0.48 2.93
C VAL A 28 10.92 1.57 2.98
N GLN A 29 11.87 1.47 3.91
CA GLN A 29 13.00 2.39 3.99
C GLN A 29 13.89 2.33 2.75
N LEU A 30 14.11 1.13 2.18
CA LEU A 30 14.81 0.98 0.91
C LEU A 30 14.11 1.75 -0.21
N PHE A 31 12.79 1.63 -0.34
CA PHE A 31 12.04 2.31 -1.39
C PHE A 31 12.04 3.83 -1.23
N HIS A 32 11.96 4.37 -0.01
CA HIS A 32 12.14 5.82 0.21
C HIS A 32 13.54 6.30 -0.18
N ARG A 33 14.59 5.51 0.12
CA ARG A 33 15.96 5.83 -0.31
C ARG A 33 16.14 5.79 -1.82
N LEU A 34 15.56 4.79 -2.50
CA LEU A 34 15.59 4.67 -3.95
C LEU A 34 14.90 5.87 -4.62
N ALA A 35 13.72 6.24 -4.13
CA ALA A 35 12.99 7.40 -4.62
C ALA A 35 13.78 8.70 -4.40
N SER A 36 14.36 8.88 -3.22
CA SER A 36 15.21 10.05 -2.90
C SER A 36 16.46 10.13 -3.78
N SER A 37 16.93 8.98 -4.27
CA SER A 37 18.09 8.90 -5.16
C SER A 37 17.71 8.94 -6.65
N ALA A 38 16.44 9.17 -6.98
CA ALA A 38 15.91 9.08 -8.35
C ALA A 38 16.22 7.73 -9.04
N LYS A 39 16.28 6.64 -8.27
CA LYS A 39 16.57 5.29 -8.77
C LYS A 39 15.30 4.44 -8.78
N MET A 40 15.16 3.65 -9.85
CA MET A 40 14.09 2.65 -9.91
C MET A 40 14.45 1.40 -9.11
N PRO A 41 13.47 0.76 -8.45
CA PRO A 41 13.65 -0.54 -7.83
C PRO A 41 13.84 -1.62 -8.90
N SER A 42 14.69 -2.60 -8.60
CA SER A 42 14.85 -3.80 -9.41
C SER A 42 13.59 -4.68 -9.39
N GLY A 43 13.59 -5.72 -10.23
CA GLY A 43 12.52 -6.72 -10.21
C GLY A 43 12.41 -7.43 -8.86
N ASP A 44 13.54 -7.70 -8.19
CA ASP A 44 13.56 -8.40 -6.91
C ASP A 44 13.14 -7.47 -5.76
N ASP A 45 13.55 -6.20 -5.77
CA ASP A 45 13.08 -5.19 -4.81
C ASP A 45 11.55 -5.08 -4.84
N ARG A 46 10.96 -5.09 -6.03
CA ARG A 46 9.50 -5.05 -6.21
C ARG A 46 8.85 -6.31 -5.62
N LYS A 47 9.40 -7.50 -5.89
CA LYS A 47 8.88 -8.75 -5.32
C LYS A 47 8.88 -8.71 -3.79
N GLU A 48 9.92 -8.18 -3.17
CA GLU A 48 9.98 -8.03 -1.71
C GLU A 48 8.90 -7.08 -1.18
N LEU A 49 8.65 -5.96 -1.87
CA LEU A 49 7.59 -5.02 -1.50
C LEU A 49 6.20 -5.67 -1.58
N PHE A 50 5.94 -6.45 -2.64
CA PHE A 50 4.68 -7.19 -2.79
C PHE A 50 4.56 -8.31 -1.73
N ALA A 51 5.65 -9.02 -1.43
CA ALA A 51 5.66 -10.05 -0.39
C ALA A 51 5.37 -9.48 1.01
N LEU A 52 5.86 -8.27 1.32
CA LEU A 52 5.56 -7.56 2.55
C LEU A 52 4.04 -7.33 2.73
N MET A 53 3.32 -7.08 1.65
CA MET A 53 1.86 -6.92 1.69
C MET A 53 1.10 -8.23 1.73
N GLY A 54 1.54 -9.24 0.98
CA GLY A 54 0.92 -10.56 1.02
C GLY A 54 0.93 -11.18 2.42
N ARG A 55 1.92 -10.82 3.24
CA ARG A 55 2.04 -11.23 4.65
C ARG A 55 1.07 -10.50 5.60
N ARG A 56 0.40 -9.44 5.13
CA ARG A 56 -0.61 -8.72 5.90
C ARG A 56 -2.00 -9.13 5.47
N GLU A 57 -2.80 -9.56 6.44
CA GLU A 57 -4.25 -9.75 6.28
C GLU A 57 -4.99 -8.39 6.27
N ALA A 58 -4.56 -7.46 5.42
CA ALA A 58 -5.22 -6.18 5.24
C ALA A 58 -6.24 -6.27 4.08
N PRO A 59 -7.42 -5.61 4.15
CA PRO A 59 -8.37 -5.56 3.04
C PRO A 59 -7.76 -5.00 1.76
N VAL A 60 -6.75 -4.14 1.85
CA VAL A 60 -6.03 -3.66 0.67
C VAL A 60 -5.33 -4.78 -0.09
N THR A 61 -4.78 -5.78 0.63
CA THR A 61 -4.15 -6.97 0.01
C THR A 61 -5.17 -7.77 -0.77
N ARG A 62 -6.39 -7.93 -0.23
CA ARG A 62 -7.50 -8.59 -0.94
C ARG A 62 -7.90 -7.83 -2.20
N LEU A 63 -8.00 -6.51 -2.11
CA LEU A 63 -8.32 -5.63 -3.24
C LEU A 63 -7.30 -5.74 -4.37
N LEU A 64 -6.02 -5.84 -4.02
CA LEU A 64 -4.91 -6.01 -4.96
C LEU A 64 -4.88 -7.40 -5.61
N HIS A 65 -5.27 -8.44 -4.87
CA HIS A 65 -5.20 -9.83 -5.32
C HIS A 65 -6.47 -10.30 -6.04
N ASP A 66 -7.56 -9.54 -5.95
CA ASP A 66 -8.81 -9.84 -6.64
C ASP A 66 -8.64 -9.66 -8.17
N LYS A 67 -8.57 -10.79 -8.87
CA LYS A 67 -8.44 -10.84 -10.33
C LYS A 67 -9.63 -10.18 -11.05
N GLY A 68 -10.80 -10.08 -10.41
CA GLY A 68 -11.97 -9.40 -10.95
C GLY A 68 -11.76 -7.90 -11.15
N ASN A 69 -10.79 -7.30 -10.45
CA ASN A 69 -10.47 -5.88 -10.61
C ASN A 69 -9.62 -5.58 -11.85
N GLY A 70 -8.95 -6.58 -12.45
CA GLY A 70 -8.16 -6.41 -13.67
C GLY A 70 -7.06 -5.35 -13.57
N LEU A 71 -6.40 -5.25 -12.40
CA LEU A 71 -5.35 -4.26 -12.17
C LEU A 71 -4.06 -4.60 -12.93
N THR A 72 -3.52 -3.62 -13.66
CA THR A 72 -2.18 -3.73 -14.27
C THR A 72 -1.10 -3.73 -13.19
N PHE A 73 0.12 -4.15 -13.53
CA PHE A 73 1.25 -4.12 -12.60
C PHE A 73 1.50 -2.72 -12.00
N ASN A 74 1.50 -1.68 -12.83
CA ASN A 74 1.69 -0.31 -12.35
C ASN A 74 0.54 0.16 -11.45
N GLU A 75 -0.69 -0.24 -11.73
CA GLU A 75 -1.83 0.07 -10.86
C GLU A 75 -1.69 -0.61 -9.49
N GLN A 76 -1.27 -1.87 -9.46
CA GLN A 76 -1.00 -2.58 -8.21
C GLN A 76 0.14 -1.91 -7.42
N CYS A 77 1.22 -1.52 -8.10
CA CYS A 77 2.31 -0.76 -7.50
C CYS A 77 1.82 0.57 -6.91
N VAL A 78 0.99 1.34 -7.63
CA VAL A 78 0.48 2.63 -7.12
C VAL A 78 -0.43 2.44 -5.91
N CYS A 79 -1.37 1.48 -5.95
CA CYS A 79 -2.19 1.14 -4.78
C CYS A 79 -1.31 0.78 -3.56
N LEU A 80 -0.27 -0.01 -3.79
CA LEU A 80 0.68 -0.38 -2.75
C LEU A 80 1.39 0.84 -2.16
N LEU A 81 2.00 1.66 -3.01
CA LEU A 81 2.75 2.84 -2.57
C LEU A 81 1.85 3.86 -1.83
N VAL A 82 0.59 4.03 -2.25
CA VAL A 82 -0.39 4.86 -1.54
C VAL A 82 -0.69 4.32 -0.14
N SER A 83 -0.85 3.00 -0.03
CA SER A 83 -1.09 2.32 1.25
C SER A 83 0.10 2.47 2.21
N LEU A 84 1.31 2.56 1.65
CA LEU A 84 2.56 2.79 2.37
C LEU A 84 2.89 4.28 2.54
N ARG A 85 2.00 5.19 2.13
CA ARG A 85 2.14 6.66 2.26
C ARG A 85 3.34 7.28 1.55
N PHE A 86 3.74 6.69 0.42
CA PHE A 86 4.64 7.37 -0.51
C PHE A 86 3.96 8.61 -1.08
N THR A 87 4.76 9.61 -1.44
CA THR A 87 4.29 10.82 -2.12
C THR A 87 4.13 10.58 -3.63
N PRO A 88 3.33 11.40 -4.33
CA PRO A 88 3.17 11.27 -5.79
C PRO A 88 4.49 11.36 -6.55
N SER A 89 5.44 12.18 -6.08
CA SER A 89 6.76 12.31 -6.68
C SER A 89 7.57 11.03 -6.56
N GLU A 90 7.58 10.41 -5.37
CA GLU A 90 8.26 9.13 -5.17
C GLU A 90 7.61 8.01 -6.00
N MET A 91 6.28 7.98 -6.09
CA MET A 91 5.58 7.02 -6.95
C MET A 91 6.03 7.15 -8.40
N GLY A 92 6.18 8.37 -8.92
CA GLY A 92 6.62 8.60 -10.29
C GLY A 92 8.01 8.01 -10.55
N ILE A 93 8.94 8.20 -9.61
CA ILE A 93 10.29 7.64 -9.69
C ILE A 93 10.27 6.11 -9.63
N LEU A 94 9.55 5.54 -8.66
CA LEU A 94 9.55 4.09 -8.40
C LEU A 94 8.83 3.27 -9.50
N THR A 95 7.92 3.92 -10.23
CA THR A 95 7.14 3.30 -11.30
C THR A 95 7.62 3.69 -12.71
N GLY A 96 8.45 4.73 -12.83
CA GLY A 96 8.81 5.34 -14.13
C GLY A 96 7.65 6.09 -14.81
N VAL A 97 6.57 6.37 -14.07
CA VAL A 97 5.39 7.08 -14.59
C VAL A 97 5.52 8.57 -14.30
N SER A 98 5.11 9.43 -15.23
CA SER A 98 5.13 10.87 -15.01
C SER A 98 4.22 11.31 -13.85
N PRO A 99 4.49 12.44 -13.17
CA PRO A 99 3.65 12.93 -12.07
C PRO A 99 2.16 13.10 -12.46
N GLN A 100 1.90 13.63 -13.66
CA GLN A 100 0.54 13.73 -14.19
C GLN A 100 -0.07 12.35 -14.44
N GLY A 101 0.73 11.40 -14.94
CA GLY A 101 0.33 10.00 -15.11
C GLY A 101 -0.08 9.34 -13.78
N ILE A 102 0.69 9.58 -12.71
CA ILE A 102 0.35 9.12 -11.35
C ILE A 102 -0.96 9.74 -10.87
N SER A 103 -1.16 11.04 -11.07
CA SER A 103 -2.42 11.71 -10.70
C SER A 103 -3.62 11.09 -11.43
N ASN A 104 -3.52 10.95 -12.76
CA ASN A 104 -4.58 10.38 -13.59
C ASN A 104 -4.86 8.92 -13.23
N MET A 105 -3.81 8.14 -12.95
CA MET A 105 -3.94 6.74 -12.55
C MET A 105 -4.71 6.60 -11.23
N ARG A 106 -4.41 7.43 -10.22
CA ARG A 106 -5.12 7.43 -8.94
C ARG A 106 -6.60 7.80 -9.09
N SER A 107 -6.92 8.82 -9.88
CA SER A 107 -8.33 9.17 -10.18
C SER A 107 -9.06 8.03 -10.90
N ARG A 108 -8.41 7.37 -11.86
CA ARG A 108 -8.98 6.18 -12.55
C ARG A 108 -9.18 5.00 -11.60
N LEU A 109 -8.24 4.78 -10.68
CA LEU A 109 -8.32 3.71 -9.68
C LEU A 109 -9.46 3.93 -8.69
N MET A 110 -9.79 5.18 -8.36
CA MET A 110 -10.95 5.52 -7.55
C MET A 110 -12.24 4.92 -8.15
N TRP A 111 -12.47 5.18 -9.43
CA TRP A 111 -13.62 4.62 -10.15
C TRP A 111 -13.53 3.09 -10.27
N LYS A 112 -12.36 2.58 -10.67
CA LYS A 112 -12.16 1.15 -10.96
C LYS A 112 -12.38 0.26 -9.74
N LEU A 113 -11.83 0.65 -8.58
CA LEU A 113 -11.84 -0.18 -7.37
C LEU A 113 -13.02 0.11 -6.45
N PHE A 114 -13.50 1.35 -6.43
CA PHE A 114 -14.51 1.77 -5.47
C PHE A 114 -15.85 2.16 -6.10
N ARG A 115 -15.97 2.11 -7.44
CA ARG A 115 -17.16 2.49 -8.21
C ARG A 115 -17.71 3.86 -7.80
N ALA A 116 -16.81 4.77 -7.45
CA ALA A 116 -17.12 6.10 -6.96
C ALA A 116 -16.38 7.18 -7.76
N GLY A 117 -17.03 8.32 -7.93
CA GLY A 117 -16.36 9.53 -8.39
C GLY A 117 -15.37 10.04 -7.34
N GLY A 118 -14.44 10.89 -7.77
CA GLY A 118 -13.40 11.45 -6.93
C GLY A 118 -12.08 11.62 -7.66
N GLY A 119 -11.20 12.43 -7.10
CA GLY A 119 -9.85 12.66 -7.61
C GLY A 119 -8.81 11.76 -6.94
N ALA A 120 -7.56 12.00 -7.32
CA ALA A 120 -6.41 11.28 -6.77
C ALA A 120 -6.31 11.34 -5.23
N ARG A 121 -6.71 12.46 -4.61
CA ARG A 121 -6.71 12.61 -3.14
C ARG A 121 -7.77 11.75 -2.46
N ASP A 122 -8.97 11.66 -3.06
CA ASP A 122 -10.05 10.84 -2.54
C ASP A 122 -9.69 9.35 -2.61
N PHE A 123 -8.99 8.96 -3.68
CA PHE A 123 -8.40 7.62 -3.79
C PHE A 123 -7.45 7.33 -2.63
N ASP A 124 -6.49 8.21 -2.37
CA ASP A 124 -5.49 8.02 -1.31
C ASP A 124 -6.16 7.88 0.07
N ALA A 125 -7.10 8.77 0.38
CA ALA A 125 -7.85 8.74 1.64
C ALA A 125 -8.65 7.45 1.79
N ARG A 126 -9.34 7.02 0.72
CA ARG A 126 -10.19 5.84 0.76
C ARG A 126 -9.39 4.56 0.87
N LEU A 127 -8.25 4.46 0.18
CA LEU A 127 -7.36 3.30 0.28
C LEU A 127 -6.74 3.20 1.68
N GLN A 128 -6.31 4.33 2.26
CA GLN A 128 -5.76 4.38 3.62
C GLN A 128 -6.82 4.08 4.71
N ALA A 129 -8.11 4.25 4.41
CA ALA A 129 -9.19 3.89 5.32
C ALA A 129 -9.49 2.38 5.35
N LEU A 130 -8.98 1.59 4.41
CA LEU A 130 -9.11 0.13 4.40
C LEU A 130 -8.14 -0.48 5.42
N LYS A 131 -8.67 -0.83 6.60
CA LYS A 131 -7.92 -1.43 7.72
C LYS A 131 -7.94 -2.96 7.69
#